data_AF-W9TD85-F1
#
_entry.id   AF-W9TD85-F1
#
_cell.length_a   1.000
_cell.length_b   1.000
_cell.length_c   1.000
_cell.angle_alpha   90.00
_cell.angle_beta   90.00
_cell.angle_gamma   90.00
#
_symmetry.space_group_name_H-M   'P 1'
#
loop_
_entity.id
_entity.type
_entity.pdbx_description
1 polymer ?
#
loop_
_entity_poly.entity_id
_entity_poly.type
_entity_poly.pdbx_seq_one_letter_code
_entity_poly.pdbx_strand_id
1 'polypeptide(L)'
;MLGEVLHLQIIREVGRVIGLLNAACRQHGCLYLKHVFVNVSEGAFQVALIDLEKSRIRLSRFQAARHDLSQIARRSGWKSERWVAFIEGYRQSFARPLPRFRGRE
;
A
#
# COMPACT_ATOMS: atom_id res chain seq x y z
N MET A 1 -6.19 22.30 7.25
CA MET A 1 -6.92 21.23 7.98
C MET A 1 -7.58 20.23 7.05
N LEU A 2 -8.39 20.63 6.05
CA LEU A 2 -9.04 19.69 5.11
C LEU A 2 -8.05 18.88 4.24
N GLY A 3 -6.94 19.52 3.82
CA GLY A 3 -5.94 18.87 2.97
C GLY A 3 -5.20 17.70 3.63
N GLU A 4 -4.88 17.78 4.93
CA GLU A 4 -4.23 16.66 5.64
C GLU A 4 -5.19 15.50 5.85
N VAL A 5 -6.46 15.77 6.19
CA VAL A 5 -7.49 14.72 6.31
C VAL A 5 -7.68 13.99 4.98
N LEU A 6 -7.80 14.74 3.87
CA LEU A 6 -7.89 14.19 2.53
C LEU A 6 -6.65 13.34 2.18
N HIS A 7 -5.46 13.83 2.53
CA HIS A 7 -4.21 13.12 2.30
C HIS A 7 -4.15 11.79 3.05
N LEU A 8 -4.58 11.75 4.32
CA LEU A 8 -4.65 10.51 5.10
C LEU A 8 -5.68 9.52 4.52
N GLN A 9 -6.82 10.01 4.02
CA GLN A 9 -7.80 9.16 3.34
C GLN A 9 -7.23 8.53 2.06
N ILE A 10 -6.51 9.33 1.26
CA ILE A 10 -5.81 8.84 0.07
C ILE A 10 -4.79 7.76 0.46
N ILE A 11 -3.95 8.00 1.46
CA ILE A 11 -2.94 7.04 1.91
C ILE A 11 -3.58 5.72 2.40
N ARG A 12 -4.70 5.81 3.11
CA ARG A 12 -5.48 4.64 3.52
C ARG A 12 -5.93 3.83 2.31
N GLU A 13 -6.48 4.49 1.29
CA GLU A 13 -6.93 3.80 0.07
C GLU A 13 -5.76 3.18 -0.71
N VAL A 14 -4.60 3.84 -0.75
CA VAL A 14 -3.37 3.25 -1.31
C VAL A 14 -2.97 1.98 -0.56
N GLY A 15 -3.04 2.00 0.77
CA GLY A 15 -2.85 0.81 1.59
C GLY A 15 -3.79 -0.32 1.19
N ARG A 16 -5.09 -0.02 1.05
CA ARG A 16 -6.12 -0.99 0.68
C ARG A 16 -5.85 -1.64 -0.67
N VAL A 17 -5.51 -0.87 -1.70
CA VAL A 17 -5.21 -1.41 -3.04
C VAL A 17 -3.96 -2.28 -3.07
N ILE A 18 -2.90 -1.90 -2.35
CA ILE A 18 -1.69 -2.72 -2.26
C ILE A 18 -1.96 -4.01 -1.47
N GLY A 19 -2.77 -3.94 -0.41
CA GLY A 19 -3.20 -5.13 0.33
C GLY A 19 -3.97 -6.13 -0.55
N LEU A 20 -4.84 -5.66 -1.46
CA LEU A 20 -5.52 -6.51 -2.44
C LEU A 20 -4.53 -7.21 -3.38
N LEU A 21 -3.56 -6.45 -3.92
CA LEU A 21 -2.53 -7.00 -4.80
C LEU A 21 -1.75 -8.12 -4.11
N ASN A 22 -1.28 -7.87 -2.89
CA ASN A 22 -0.50 -8.85 -2.13
C ASN A 22 -1.34 -10.03 -1.65
N ALA A 23 -2.62 -9.83 -1.31
CA ALA A 23 -3.55 -10.91 -0.96
C ALA A 23 -3.74 -11.89 -2.13
N ALA A 24 -3.72 -11.40 -3.37
CA ALA A 24 -3.72 -12.21 -4.58
C ALA A 24 -2.36 -12.86 -4.93
N CYS A 25 -1.46 -12.98 -3.93
CA CYS A 25 -0.08 -13.46 -4.09
C CYS A 25 0.76 -12.67 -5.10
N ARG A 26 0.32 -11.48 -5.52
CA ARG A 26 1.04 -10.65 -6.49
C ARG A 26 1.87 -9.60 -5.75
N GLN A 27 3.15 -9.55 -6.09
CA GLN A 27 4.08 -8.54 -5.66
C GLN A 27 4.22 -7.49 -6.74
N HIS A 28 4.23 -6.20 -6.40
CA HIS A 28 4.54 -5.14 -7.36
C HIS A 28 6.03 -5.05 -7.68
N GLY A 29 6.90 -5.15 -6.68
CA GLY A 29 8.36 -5.21 -6.85
C GLY A 29 9.10 -3.90 -7.11
N CYS A 30 8.39 -2.80 -7.39
CA CYS A 30 8.97 -1.48 -7.60
C CYS A 30 8.06 -0.35 -7.08
N LEU A 31 7.48 -0.53 -5.89
CA LEU A 31 6.56 0.45 -5.34
C LEU A 31 7.30 1.76 -4.99
N TYR A 32 7.10 2.76 -5.84
CA TYR A 32 7.34 4.17 -5.57
C TYR A 32 6.00 4.89 -5.53
N LEU A 33 5.84 5.86 -4.65
CA LEU A 33 4.59 6.62 -4.54
C LEU A 33 4.25 7.41 -5.82
N LYS A 34 5.25 7.73 -6.65
CA LYS A 34 5.03 8.32 -7.98
C LYS A 34 4.37 7.34 -8.97
N HIS A 35 4.28 6.06 -8.64
CA HIS A 35 3.62 5.01 -9.43
C HIS A 35 2.18 4.75 -8.97
N VAL A 36 1.64 5.63 -8.13
CA VAL A 36 0.28 5.52 -7.60
C VAL A 36 -0.52 6.71 -8.12
N PHE A 37 -1.47 6.44 -9.01
CA PHE A 37 -2.43 7.44 -9.45
C PHE A 37 -3.66 7.38 -8.56
N VAL A 38 -4.14 8.56 -8.19
CA VAL A 38 -5.32 8.72 -7.33
C VAL A 38 -6.30 9.61 -8.08
N ASN A 39 -7.49 9.09 -8.33
CA ASN A 39 -8.63 9.87 -8.78
C ASN A 39 -9.56 10.11 -7.58
N VAL A 40 -9.87 11.37 -7.32
CA VAL A 40 -10.81 11.79 -6.29
C VAL A 40 -12.01 12.39 -7.00
N SER A 41 -13.10 11.63 -7.08
CA SER A 41 -14.32 12.04 -7.77
C SER A 41 -15.53 11.75 -6.88
N GLU A 42 -16.41 12.74 -6.70
CA GLU A 42 -17.72 12.58 -6.04
C GLU A 42 -17.67 11.85 -4.68
N GLY A 43 -16.60 12.06 -3.91
CA GLY A 43 -16.43 11.42 -2.59
C GLY A 43 -15.87 10.00 -2.62
N ALA A 44 -15.57 9.45 -3.80
CA ALA A 44 -14.87 8.17 -3.97
C ALA A 44 -13.38 8.37 -4.29
N PHE A 45 -12.56 7.50 -3.72
CA PHE A 45 -11.13 7.41 -4.02
C PHE A 45 -10.88 6.19 -4.91
N GLN A 46 -10.33 6.41 -6.09
CA GLN A 46 -9.86 5.33 -6.95
C GLN A 46 -8.34 5.39 -7.01
N VAL A 47 -7.70 4.28 -6.65
CA VAL A 47 -6.24 4.15 -6.72
C VAL A 47 -5.86 3.15 -7.79
N ALA A 48 -5.01 3.57 -8.72
CA ALA A 48 -4.42 2.73 -9.76
C ALA A 48 -2.91 2.62 -9.54
N LEU A 49 -2.40 1.38 -9.58
CA LEU A 49 -0.96 1.10 -9.56
C LEU A 49 -0.44 1.03 -10.99
N ILE A 50 0.60 1.79 -11.31
CA ILE A 50 1.29 1.73 -12.60
C ILE A 50 2.66 1.06 -12.46
N ASP A 51 3.38 0.91 -13.57
CA ASP A 51 4.70 0.30 -13.60
C ASP A 51 4.72 -1.13 -13.04
N LEU A 52 3.96 -2.01 -13.68
CA LEU A 52 3.88 -3.42 -13.34
C LEU A 52 4.96 -4.27 -14.02
N GLU A 53 5.99 -3.65 -14.63
CA GLU A 53 7.05 -4.37 -15.35
C GLU A 53 7.79 -5.39 -14.45
N LYS A 54 7.93 -5.07 -13.15
CA LYS A 54 8.57 -5.93 -12.14
C LYS A 54 7.57 -6.76 -11.34
N SER A 55 6.28 -6.61 -11.64
CA SER A 55 5.19 -7.28 -10.93
C SER A 55 5.22 -8.76 -11.22
N ARG A 56 5.07 -9.59 -10.18
CA ARG A 56 5.14 -11.04 -10.30
C ARG A 56 4.33 -11.74 -9.23
N ILE A 57 3.82 -12.91 -9.58
CA ILE A 57 3.20 -13.82 -8.62
C ILE A 57 4.28 -14.44 -7.74
N ARG A 58 3.99 -14.58 -6.45
CA ARG A 58 4.83 -15.25 -5.44
C ARG A 58 4.13 -16.52 -4.96
N LEU A 59 4.91 -17.40 -4.33
CA LEU A 59 4.38 -18.67 -3.80
C LEU A 59 3.39 -18.45 -2.66
N SER A 60 3.48 -17.32 -1.94
CA SER A 60 2.50 -16.94 -0.93
C SER A 60 2.29 -15.44 -0.85
N ARG A 61 1.08 -15.07 -0.41
CA ARG A 61 0.71 -13.69 -0.09
C ARG A 61 1.66 -13.03 0.91
N PHE A 62 2.22 -13.80 1.85
CA PHE A 62 3.20 -13.30 2.81
C PHE A 62 4.54 -12.92 2.16
N GLN A 63 5.00 -13.68 1.17
CA GLN A 63 6.23 -13.34 0.42
C GLN A 63 6.05 -12.08 -0.40
N ALA A 64 4.89 -11.94 -1.08
CA ALA A 64 4.55 -10.74 -1.84
C ALA A 64 4.49 -9.51 -0.92
N ALA A 65 3.70 -9.60 0.15
CA ALA A 65 3.54 -8.55 1.15
C ALA A 65 4.85 -8.13 1.80
N ARG A 66 5.68 -9.10 2.23
CA ARG A 66 6.95 -8.78 2.90
C ARG A 66 7.85 -7.89 2.05
N HIS A 67 7.92 -8.16 0.76
CA HIS A 67 8.78 -7.38 -0.14
C HIS A 67 8.24 -5.97 -0.34
N ASP A 68 6.98 -5.84 -0.71
CA ASP A 68 6.36 -4.54 -1.01
C ASP A 68 6.28 -3.67 0.25
N LEU A 69 5.86 -4.20 1.39
CA LEU A 69 5.82 -3.47 2.67
C LEU A 69 7.20 -2.98 3.10
N SER A 70 8.25 -3.80 2.94
CA SER A 70 9.63 -3.37 3.23
C SER A 70 10.09 -2.24 2.30
N GLN A 71 9.67 -2.24 1.04
CA GLN A 71 9.99 -1.17 0.09
C GLN A 71 9.29 0.13 0.49
N ILE A 72 7.99 0.10 0.78
CA ILE A 72 7.19 1.27 1.16
C ILE A 72 7.71 1.87 2.47
N ALA A 73 7.96 1.04 3.50
CA ALA A 73 8.47 1.51 4.78
C ALA A 73 9.79 2.27 4.66
N ARG A 74 10.66 1.83 3.75
CA ARG A 74 11.96 2.47 3.48
C ARG A 74 11.84 3.72 2.61
N ARG A 75 10.93 3.73 1.62
CA ARG A 75 10.93 4.75 0.55
C ARG A 75 9.89 5.85 0.72
N SER A 76 8.79 5.61 1.43
CA SER A 76 7.69 6.57 1.53
C SER A 76 8.03 7.82 2.34
N GLY A 77 8.98 7.73 3.28
CA GLY A 77 9.23 8.77 4.27
C GLY A 77 8.07 8.98 5.26
N TRP A 78 6.98 8.19 5.16
CA TRP A 78 5.83 8.31 6.03
C TRP A 78 6.18 7.98 7.49
N LYS A 79 5.72 8.84 8.40
CA LYS A 79 5.83 8.71 9.85
C LYS A 79 4.46 8.97 10.47
N SER A 80 4.29 8.54 11.73
CA SER A 80 3.12 8.85 12.55
C SER A 80 1.80 8.50 11.82
N GLU A 81 0.87 9.45 11.72
CA GLU A 81 -0.49 9.25 11.21
C GLU A 81 -0.53 8.72 9.77
N ARG A 82 0.42 9.11 8.91
CA ARG A 82 0.47 8.64 7.51
C ARG A 82 0.78 7.15 7.44
N TRP A 83 1.71 6.68 8.26
CA TRP A 83 2.02 5.24 8.35
C TRP A 83 0.85 4.46 8.94
N VAL A 84 0.21 5.00 9.99
CA VAL A 84 -0.98 4.41 10.61
C VAL A 84 -2.11 4.28 9.59
N ALA A 85 -2.43 5.34 8.86
CA ALA A 85 -3.48 5.33 7.83
C ALA A 85 -3.19 4.30 6.72
N PHE A 86 -1.94 4.22 6.26
CA PHE A 86 -1.52 3.22 5.28
C PHE A 86 -1.75 1.79 5.78
N ILE A 87 -1.28 1.48 7.00
CA ILE A 87 -1.42 0.14 7.59
C ILE A 87 -2.88 -0.20 7.88
N GLU A 88 -3.69 0.78 8.29
CA GLU A 88 -5.12 0.61 8.50
C GLU A 88 -5.81 0.14 7.21
N GLY A 89 -5.60 0.87 6.10
CA GLY A 89 -6.17 0.50 4.81
C GLY A 89 -5.63 -0.84 4.30
N TYR A 90 -4.32 -1.08 4.45
CA TYR A 90 -3.71 -2.36 4.06
C TYR A 90 -4.33 -3.55 4.79
N ARG A 91 -4.63 -3.41 6.09
CA ARG A 91 -5.28 -4.47 6.90
C ARG A 91 -6.72 -4.76 6.50
N GLN A 92 -7.41 -3.81 5.87
CA GLN A 92 -8.80 -4.03 5.42
C GLN A 92 -8.88 -5.05 4.27
N SER A 93 -7.83 -5.15 3.45
CA SER A 93 -7.82 -6.03 2.27
C SER A 93 -6.84 -7.21 2.38
N PHE A 94 -5.83 -7.14 3.26
CA PHE A 94 -4.92 -8.25 3.51
C PHE A 94 -5.35 -9.02 4.77
N ALA A 95 -5.83 -10.25 4.61
CA ALA A 95 -6.29 -11.07 5.74
C ALA A 95 -5.18 -11.25 6.80
N ARG A 96 -5.50 -11.08 8.08
CA ARG A 96 -4.52 -11.20 9.18
C ARG A 96 -3.94 -12.62 9.28
N PRO A 97 -2.73 -12.79 9.85
CA PRO A 97 -1.79 -11.75 10.32
C PRO A 97 -1.00 -11.08 9.18
N LEU A 98 -0.32 -9.96 9.46
CA LEU A 98 0.66 -9.36 8.54
C LEU A 98 1.99 -10.12 8.62
N PRO A 99 2.77 -10.23 7.52
CA PRO A 99 4.12 -10.79 7.61
C PRO A 99 5.01 -9.91 8.48
N ARG A 100 6.07 -10.48 9.05
CA ARG A 100 7.21 -9.66 9.50
C ARG A 100 7.95 -9.12 8.28
N PHE A 101 8.15 -7.81 8.22
CA PHE A 101 8.86 -7.13 7.15
C PHE A 101 9.84 -6.11 7.73
N ARG A 102 10.87 -5.76 6.96
CA ARG A 102 11.93 -4.86 7.42
C ARG A 102 11.48 -3.42 7.18
N GLY A 103 11.30 -2.68 8.25
CA GLY A 103 10.88 -1.28 8.19
C GLY A 103 9.57 -1.06 8.92
N ARG A 104 9.71 -0.67 10.19
CA ARG A 104 8.74 -0.15 11.15
C ARG A 104 7.62 -1.10 11.62
N GLU A 105 7.94 -1.68 12.79
CA GLU A 105 7.08 -2.33 13.80
C GLU A 105 5.93 -1.44 14.24
#